data_AF-A0A832QC53-F1
#
_entry.id   AF-A0A832QC53-F1
#
_cell.length_a   1.000
_cell.length_b   1.000
_cell.length_c   1.000
_cell.angle_alpha   90.00
_cell.angle_beta   90.00
_cell.angle_gamma   90.00
#
_symmetry.space_group_name_H-M   'P 1'
#
loop_
_entity.id
_entity.type
_entity.pdbx_description
1 polymer ?
#
loop_
_entity_poly.entity_id
_entity_poly.type
_entity_poly.pdbx_seq_one_letter_code
_entity_poly.pdbx_strand_id
1 'polypeptide(L)' 'MTDYLPTVELNSDPETTAAVIWLHGLGANGHDFVPVVPELRLPAELKVRFVFPH' A
#
# COMPACT_ATOMS: atom_id res chain seq x y z
N MET A 1 -8.79 9.79 20.59
CA MET A 1 -7.89 9.52 19.45
C MET A 1 -8.26 8.13 18.95
N THR A 2 -8.43 7.97 17.65
CA THR A 2 -8.73 6.66 17.07
C THR A 2 -7.40 5.95 16.85
N ASP A 3 -7.18 4.83 17.54
CA ASP A 3 -6.04 3.97 17.25
C ASP A 3 -6.31 3.22 15.94
N TYR A 4 -5.52 3.53 14.93
CA TYR A 4 -5.55 2.79 13.67
C TYR A 4 -4.78 1.47 13.81
N LEU A 5 -5.22 0.47 13.06
CA LEU A 5 -4.55 -0.81 13.00
C LEU A 5 -3.17 -0.66 12.32
N PRO A 6 -2.17 -1.47 12.67
CA PRO A 6 -0.86 -1.43 12.00
C PRO A 6 -0.98 -1.65 10.49
N THR A 7 -0.20 -0.90 9.72
CA THR A 7 -0.15 -0.98 8.26
C THR A 7 1.29 -0.99 7.76
N VAL A 8 1.51 -1.60 6.60
CA VAL A 8 2.72 -1.40 5.78
C VAL A 8 2.41 -0.32 4.76
N GLU A 9 3.26 0.71 4.68
CA GLU A 9 3.13 1.78 3.70
C GLU A 9 4.33 1.80 2.75
N LEU A 10 4.06 1.97 1.45
CA LEU A 10 5.07 2.20 0.42
C LEU A 10 4.79 3.52 -0.29
N ASN A 11 5.85 4.24 -0.65
CA ASN A 11 5.79 5.53 -1.34
C ASN A 11 4.90 6.55 -0.62
N SER A 12 5.01 6.60 0.72
CA SER A 12 4.33 7.61 1.53
C SER A 12 5.17 8.90 1.48
N ASP A 13 4.91 9.74 0.47
CA ASP A 13 5.60 11.00 0.24
C ASP A 13 4.63 12.19 0.19
N PRO A 14 5.08 13.43 0.47
CA PRO A 14 4.21 14.61 0.46
C PRO A 14 3.56 14.94 -0.88
N GLU A 15 4.09 14.39 -1.97
CA GLU A 15 3.67 14.64 -3.34
C GLU A 15 2.68 13.58 -3.86
N THR A 16 2.35 12.58 -3.04
CA THR A 16 1.41 11.51 -3.35
C THR A 16 0.05 12.08 -3.76
N THR A 17 -0.42 11.71 -4.94
CA THR A 17 -1.72 12.16 -5.48
C THR A 17 -2.82 11.11 -5.44
N ALA A 18 -2.46 9.84 -5.18
CA ALA A 18 -3.39 8.72 -5.16
C ALA A 18 -2.98 7.69 -4.10
N ALA A 19 -3.97 6.92 -3.62
CA ALA A 19 -3.74 5.84 -2.65
C ALA A 19 -4.44 4.56 -3.10
N VAL A 20 -3.75 3.44 -2.91
CA VAL A 20 -4.30 2.09 -3.02
C VAL A 20 -4.25 1.44 -1.64
N ILE A 21 -5.42 1.05 -1.14
CA ILE A 21 -5.54 0.28 0.10
C ILE A 21 -5.83 -1.16 -0.30
N TRP A 22 -4.92 -2.08 0.01
CA TRP A 22 -5.01 -3.46 -0.43
C TRP A 22 -5.18 -4.40 0.77
N LEU A 23 -6.35 -5.04 0.85
CA LEU A 23 -6.68 -5.99 1.91
C LEU A 23 -6.32 -7.41 1.46
N HIS A 24 -5.61 -8.13 2.30
CA HIS A 24 -5.26 -9.53 2.07
C HIS A 24 -6.47 -10.47 2.26
N GLY A 25 -6.37 -11.69 1.74
CA GLY A 25 -7.36 -12.75 1.98
C GLY A 25 -7.21 -13.42 3.34
N LEU A 26 -8.16 -14.30 3.71
CA LEU A 26 -8.12 -15.02 4.98
C LEU A 26 -6.82 -15.84 5.13
N GLY A 27 -6.08 -15.62 6.22
CA GLY A 27 -4.84 -16.34 6.53
C GLY A 27 -3.56 -15.81 5.89
N ALA A 28 -3.64 -14.72 5.10
CA ALA A 28 -2.49 -14.02 4.51
C ALA A 28 -2.08 -12.78 5.34
N ASN A 29 -1.00 -12.10 4.93
CA ASN A 29 -0.53 -10.84 5.52
C ASN A 29 -0.27 -9.79 4.41
N GLY A 30 -0.40 -8.51 4.73
CA GLY A 30 -0.12 -7.36 3.84
C GLY A 30 1.29 -7.36 3.24
N HIS A 31 2.27 -7.98 3.90
CA HIS A 31 3.62 -8.20 3.38
C HIS A 31 3.64 -9.11 2.13
N ASP A 32 2.66 -10.00 1.95
CA ASP A 32 2.60 -10.92 0.80
C ASP A 32 2.41 -10.17 -0.53
N PHE A 33 1.85 -8.95 -0.47
CA PHE A 33 1.48 -8.16 -1.65
C PHE A 33 2.51 -7.07 -1.99
N VAL A 34 3.45 -6.78 -1.11
CA VAL A 34 4.52 -5.81 -1.37
C VAL A 34 5.31 -6.13 -2.65
N PRO A 35 5.70 -7.40 -2.92
CA PRO A 35 6.42 -7.75 -4.15
C PRO A 35 5.58 -7.57 -5.44
N VAL A 36 4.25 -7.46 -5.35
CA VAL A 36 3.36 -7.28 -6.51
C VAL A 36 3.39 -5.83 -7.01
N VAL A 37 3.69 -4.86 -6.15
CA VAL A 37 3.70 -3.43 -6.50
C VAL A 37 4.57 -3.10 -7.72
N PRO A 38 5.85 -3.52 -7.81
CA PRO A 38 6.66 -3.28 -9.01
C PRO A 38 6.11 -3.97 -10.26
N GLU A 39 5.40 -5.10 -10.13
CA GLU A 39 4.83 -5.85 -11.26
C GLU A 39 3.61 -5.16 -11.89
N LEU A 40 2.97 -4.22 -11.18
CA LEU A 40 1.88 -3.40 -11.75
C LEU A 40 2.38 -2.43 -12.83
N ARG A 41 3.70 -2.15 -12.88
CA ARG A 41 4.33 -1.25 -13.86
C ARG A 41 3.61 0.09 -13.99
N LEU A 42 3.15 0.63 -12.86
CA LEU A 42 2.48 1.92 -12.84
C LEU A 42 3.44 3.04 -13.25
N PRO A 43 2.99 4.02 -14.04
CA PRO A 43 3.77 5.22 -14.32
C PRO A 43 4.15 5.93 -13.02
N ALA A 44 5.42 6.31 -12.88
CA ALA A 44 5.93 6.97 -11.68
C ALA A 44 5.26 8.33 -11.43
N GLU A 45 4.75 8.96 -12.49
CA GLU A 45 4.05 10.25 -12.48
C GLU A 45 2.73 10.20 -11.71
N LEU A 46 2.14 9.01 -11.50
CA LEU A 46 0.91 8.84 -10.75
C LEU A 46 1.09 9.02 -9.23
N LYS A 47 2.34 8.96 -8.74
CA LYS A 47 2.71 9.15 -7.31
C LYS A 47 1.74 8.42 -6.38
N VAL A 48 1.65 7.10 -6.55
CA VAL A 48 0.70 6.23 -5.83
C VAL A 48 1.33 5.73 -4.54
N ARG A 49 0.68 6.03 -3.41
CA ARG A 49 0.97 5.41 -2.11
C ARG A 49 0.22 4.09 -1.99
N PHE A 50 0.90 3.05 -1.51
CA PHE A 50 0.28 1.76 -1.20
C PHE A 50 0.19 1.59 0.32
N VAL A 51 -0.97 1.14 0.79
CA VAL A 51 -1.25 0.85 2.19
C VAL A 51 -1.76 -0.57 2.30
N PHE A 52 -1.05 -1.41 3.05
CA PHE A 52 -1.41 -2.80 3.33
C PHE A 52 -1.75 -2.94 4.82
N PRO A 53 -3.04 -3.01 5.19
CA PRO A 53 -3.42 -3.30 6.56
C PRO A 53 -3.06 -4.74 6.94
N HIS A 54 -2.51 -4.92 8.15
CA HIS A 54 -2.19 -6.20 8.81
C HIS A 54 -1.14 -7.10 8.16
#